data_AF-A0A7S1RH18-F1
#
_entry.id   AF-A0A7S1RH18-F1
#
_cell.length_a   1.000
_cell.length_b   1.000
_cell.length_c   1.000
_cell.angle_alpha   90.00
_cell.angle_beta   90.00
_cell.angle_gamma   90.00
#
_symmetry.space_group_name_H-M   'P 1'
#
loop_
_entity.id
_entity.type
_entity.pdbx_description
1 polymer ?
#
loop_
_entity_poly.entity_id
_entity_poly.type
_entity_poly.pdbx_seq_one_letter_code
_entity_poly.pdbx_strand_id
1 'polypeptide(L)'
;SAAAVIRDLSGDCTAERDRLVALGCIEQILKTSADFPTAVEVQDICWVAVHHFADGSTENQARIATLDGIELVLKTLQIHPGALLVQQHALEALELLVGDDAD
;
A
#
# COMPACT_ATOMS: atom_id res chain seq x y z
N SER A 1 -0.40 -16.24 2.22
CA SER A 1 -1.19 -15.96 1.01
C SER A 1 -1.76 -14.55 1.11
N ALA A 2 -2.10 -13.90 0.00
CA ALA A 2 -2.73 -12.56 0.01
C ALA A 2 -3.93 -12.46 0.97
N ALA A 3 -4.73 -13.54 1.08
CA ALA A 3 -5.85 -13.63 2.02
C ALA A 3 -5.44 -13.57 3.51
N ALA A 4 -4.23 -14.04 3.88
CA ALA A 4 -3.74 -13.91 5.25
C ALA A 4 -3.33 -12.46 5.57
N VAL A 5 -2.70 -11.77 4.61
CA VAL A 5 -2.33 -10.35 4.73
C VAL A 5 -3.58 -9.47 4.88
N ILE A 6 -4.61 -9.72 4.05
CA ILE A 6 -5.91 -9.02 4.12
C ILE A 6 -6.61 -9.22 5.48
N ARG A 7 -6.51 -10.42 6.05
CA ARG A 7 -7.11 -10.72 7.37
C ARG A 7 -6.34 -10.06 8.52
N ASP A 8 -5.01 -10.05 8.45
CA ASP A 8 -4.15 -9.59 9.55
C ASP A 8 -4.03 -8.05 9.60
N LEU A 9 -4.24 -7.34 8.49
CA LEU A 9 -4.28 -5.86 8.44
C LEU A 9 -5.49 -5.24 9.17
N SER A 10 -6.50 -6.05 9.51
CA SER A 10 -7.66 -5.62 10.28
C SER A 10 -7.43 -5.59 11.81
N GLY A 11 -6.24 -5.98 12.27
CA GLY A 11 -5.85 -6.04 13.68
C GLY A 11 -5.00 -4.85 14.12
N ASP A 12 -5.57 -4.01 14.96
CA ASP A 12 -4.94 -2.83 15.57
C ASP A 12 -3.80 -3.23 16.55
N CYS A 13 -2.58 -3.49 16.04
CA CYS A 13 -1.39 -3.69 16.88
C CYS A 13 -0.08 -3.33 16.16
N THR A 14 0.65 -2.37 16.74
CA THR A 14 1.93 -1.83 16.24
C THR A 14 3.07 -2.86 16.22
N ALA A 15 3.02 -3.90 17.08
CA ALA A 15 4.01 -4.99 17.10
C ALA A 15 3.82 -6.02 15.97
N GLU A 16 2.61 -6.15 15.43
CA GLU A 16 2.34 -6.99 14.27
C GLU A 16 2.86 -6.34 12.97
N ARG A 17 2.85 -4.99 12.92
CA ARG A 17 3.31 -4.19 11.78
C ARG A 17 4.79 -4.45 11.45
N ASP A 18 5.70 -4.41 12.43
CA ASP A 18 7.14 -4.71 12.23
C ASP A 18 7.39 -6.17 11.81
N ARG A 19 6.58 -7.10 12.31
CA ARG A 19 6.67 -8.53 11.99
C ARG A 19 6.19 -8.84 10.58
N LEU A 20 5.20 -8.10 10.08
CA LEU A 20 4.69 -8.19 8.72
C LEU A 20 5.68 -7.59 7.70
N VAL A 21 6.35 -6.47 8.00
CA VAL A 21 7.45 -5.94 7.15
C VAL A 21 8.56 -6.99 7.01
N ALA A 22 8.96 -7.62 8.12
CA ALA A 22 9.99 -8.67 8.13
C ALA A 22 9.63 -9.93 7.30
N LEU A 23 8.35 -10.12 6.93
CA LEU A 23 7.86 -11.27 6.15
C LEU A 23 7.68 -10.99 4.65
N GLY A 24 8.06 -9.81 4.16
CA GLY A 24 7.84 -9.43 2.75
C GLY A 24 6.40 -9.03 2.45
N CYS A 25 5.70 -8.46 3.45
CA CYS A 25 4.31 -8.05 3.26
C CYS A 25 4.17 -6.89 2.27
N ILE A 26 5.16 -5.99 2.17
CA ILE A 26 5.13 -4.90 1.18
C ILE A 26 5.05 -5.46 -0.24
N GLU A 27 5.95 -6.39 -0.59
CA GLU A 27 5.94 -7.07 -1.90
C GLU A 27 4.62 -7.79 -2.15
N GLN A 28 4.11 -8.48 -1.13
CA GLN A 28 2.87 -9.24 -1.24
C GLN A 28 1.65 -8.32 -1.41
N ILE A 29 1.62 -7.16 -0.75
CA ILE A 29 0.54 -6.16 -0.90
C ILE A 29 0.57 -5.55 -2.29
N LEU A 30 1.74 -5.09 -2.75
CA LEU A 30 1.89 -4.52 -4.09
C LEU A 30 1.56 -5.54 -5.17
N LYS A 31 2.00 -6.79 -5.00
CA LYS A 31 1.62 -7.90 -5.87
C LYS A 31 0.12 -8.15 -5.85
N THR A 32 -0.52 -8.14 -4.69
CA THR A 32 -1.97 -8.36 -4.58
C THR A 32 -2.74 -7.24 -5.28
N SER A 33 -2.31 -5.99 -5.12
CA SER A 33 -2.85 -4.85 -5.85
C SER A 33 -2.71 -5.04 -7.37
N ALA A 34 -1.54 -5.51 -7.84
CA ALA A 34 -1.28 -5.77 -9.25
C ALA A 34 -2.11 -6.96 -9.81
N ASP A 35 -2.28 -8.02 -9.03
CA ASP A 35 -3.00 -9.25 -9.40
C ASP A 35 -4.53 -9.01 -9.43
N PHE A 36 -5.04 -8.11 -8.58
CA PHE A 36 -6.47 -7.78 -8.45
C PHE A 36 -6.76 -6.29 -8.69
N PRO A 37 -6.46 -5.77 -9.90
CA PRO A 37 -6.48 -4.34 -10.15
C PRO A 37 -7.89 -3.75 -10.20
N THR A 38 -8.93 -4.56 -10.43
CA THR A 38 -10.33 -4.11 -10.53
C THR A 38 -11.15 -4.36 -9.26
N ALA A 39 -10.57 -5.00 -8.23
CA ALA A 39 -11.28 -5.34 -7.01
C ALA A 39 -11.21 -4.17 -6.02
N VAL A 40 -12.26 -3.35 -5.96
CA VAL A 40 -12.33 -2.12 -5.15
C VAL A 40 -11.93 -2.36 -3.69
N GLU A 41 -12.51 -3.38 -3.05
CA GLU A 41 -12.23 -3.72 -1.64
C GLU A 41 -10.77 -4.14 -1.42
N VAL A 42 -10.18 -4.86 -2.37
CA VAL A 42 -8.77 -5.27 -2.30
C VAL A 42 -7.86 -4.07 -2.44
N GLN A 43 -8.16 -3.17 -3.38
CA GLN A 43 -7.40 -1.94 -3.58
C GLN A 43 -7.45 -1.05 -2.36
N ASP A 44 -8.62 -0.88 -1.76
CA ASP A 44 -8.81 -0.10 -0.53
C ASP A 44 -7.88 -0.59 0.58
N ILE A 45 -7.91 -1.89 0.87
CA ILE A 45 -7.07 -2.52 1.89
C ILE A 45 -5.59 -2.41 1.56
N CYS A 46 -5.21 -2.59 0.28
CA CYS A 46 -3.82 -2.50 -0.13
C CYS A 46 -3.25 -1.10 0.11
N TRP A 47 -3.97 -0.04 -0.24
CA TRP A 47 -3.46 1.32 -0.10
C TRP A 47 -3.47 1.83 1.35
N VAL A 48 -4.44 1.42 2.16
CA VAL A 48 -4.38 1.63 3.63
C VAL A 48 -3.13 0.99 4.22
N ALA A 49 -2.81 -0.24 3.80
CA ALA A 49 -1.62 -0.94 4.28
C ALA A 49 -0.33 -0.27 3.82
N VAL A 50 -0.23 0.12 2.54
CA VAL A 50 0.91 0.86 2.01
C VAL A 50 1.12 2.16 2.78
N HIS A 51 0.06 2.94 3.02
CA HIS A 51 0.11 4.13 3.85
C HIS A 51 0.68 3.82 5.25
N HIS A 52 0.15 2.80 5.94
CA HIS A 52 0.65 2.39 7.26
C HIS A 52 2.11 1.92 7.28
N PHE A 53 2.62 1.34 6.19
CA PHE A 53 4.02 0.92 6.11
C PHE A 53 4.96 2.07 5.74
N ALA A 54 4.49 3.02 4.93
CA ALA A 54 5.24 4.18 4.50
C ALA A 54 5.31 5.29 5.57
N ASP A 55 4.26 5.42 6.40
CA ASP A 55 4.19 6.47 7.42
C ASP A 55 5.32 6.33 8.45
N GLY A 56 6.13 7.39 8.57
CA GLY A 56 7.28 7.45 9.48
C GLY A 56 8.46 6.54 9.16
N SER A 57 8.52 5.91 7.96
CA SER A 57 9.60 5.00 7.58
C SER A 57 10.13 5.26 6.17
N THR A 58 11.22 6.02 6.08
CA THR A 58 11.91 6.31 4.81
C THR A 58 12.47 5.06 4.13
N GLU A 59 12.90 4.05 4.91
CA GLU A 59 13.31 2.75 4.38
C GLU A 59 12.15 2.05 3.64
N ASN A 60 10.96 2.04 4.23
CA ASN A 60 9.79 1.43 3.60
C ASN A 60 9.31 2.24 2.41
N GLN A 61 9.33 3.58 2.49
CA GLN A 61 9.02 4.46 1.36
C GLN A 61 9.93 4.15 0.16
N ALA A 62 11.25 4.13 0.37
CA ALA A 62 12.22 3.77 -0.65
C ALA A 62 11.99 2.36 -1.19
N ARG A 63 11.72 1.39 -0.32
CA ARG A 63 11.42 0.01 -0.74
C ARG A 63 10.17 -0.08 -1.60
N ILE A 64 9.08 0.59 -1.22
CA ILE A 64 7.84 0.65 -2.00
C ILE A 64 8.11 1.30 -3.37
N ALA A 65 8.88 2.38 -3.41
CA ALA A 65 9.28 3.03 -4.67
C ALA A 65 10.10 2.08 -5.56
N THR A 66 11.04 1.31 -5.01
CA THR A 66 11.82 0.32 -5.78
C THR A 66 11.00 -0.86 -6.31
N LEU A 67 9.78 -1.05 -5.81
CA LEU A 67 8.86 -2.12 -6.18
C LEU A 67 7.74 -1.61 -7.12
N ASP A 68 7.99 -0.54 -7.86
CA ASP A 68 7.05 0.13 -8.76
C ASP A 68 5.76 0.60 -8.04
N GLY A 69 5.86 0.91 -6.75
CA GLY A 69 4.71 1.28 -5.91
C GLY A 69 4.01 2.54 -6.39
N ILE A 70 4.75 3.53 -6.91
CA ILE A 70 4.20 4.79 -7.42
C ILE A 70 3.37 4.52 -8.69
N GLU A 71 3.89 3.72 -9.61
CA GLU A 71 3.21 3.32 -10.84
C GLU A 71 1.93 2.54 -10.52
N LEU A 72 1.96 1.66 -9.53
CA LEU A 72 0.80 0.91 -9.08
C LEU A 72 -0.27 1.82 -8.47
N VAL A 73 0.11 2.82 -7.67
CA VAL A 73 -0.81 3.81 -7.13
C VAL A 73 -1.49 4.58 -8.26
N LEU A 74 -0.72 5.12 -9.22
CA LEU A 74 -1.25 5.86 -10.36
C LEU A 74 -2.20 5.00 -11.21
N LYS A 75 -1.86 3.73 -11.42
CA LYS A 75 -2.73 2.79 -12.13
C LYS A 75 -4.03 2.54 -11.38
N THR A 76 -4.00 2.41 -10.06
CA THR A 76 -5.23 2.26 -9.26
C THR A 76 -6.12 3.50 -9.36
N LEU A 77 -5.53 4.71 -9.27
CA LEU A 77 -6.29 5.95 -9.43
C LEU A 77 -7.00 6.02 -10.80
N GLN A 78 -6.37 5.50 -11.86
CA GLN A 78 -6.96 5.44 -13.20
C GLN A 78 -8.07 4.39 -13.34
N ILE A 79 -7.93 3.23 -12.69
CA ILE A 79 -8.91 2.13 -12.79
C ILE A 79 -10.16 2.42 -11.96
N HIS A 80 -10.01 3.14 -10.85
CA HIS A 80 -11.08 3.34 -9.85
C HIS A 80 -11.52 4.81 -9.70
N PRO A 81 -11.86 5.55 -10.77
CA PRO A 81 -12.15 6.98 -10.66
C PRO A 81 -13.39 7.31 -9.82
N GLY A 82 -14.31 6.35 -9.66
CA GLY A 82 -15.55 6.52 -8.88
C GLY A 82 -15.49 5.97 -7.45
N ALA A 83 -14.42 5.28 -7.06
CA ALA A 83 -14.30 4.68 -5.73
C ALA A 83 -13.59 5.65 -4.78
N LEU A 84 -14.38 6.48 -4.09
CA LEU A 84 -13.86 7.58 -3.27
C LEU A 84 -12.81 7.14 -2.22
N LEU A 85 -13.06 6.03 -1.52
CA LEU A 85 -12.13 5.52 -0.50
C LEU A 85 -10.82 5.05 -1.13
N VAL A 86 -10.89 4.30 -2.23
CA VAL A 86 -9.68 3.87 -2.97
C VAL A 86 -8.89 5.08 -3.47
N GLN A 87 -9.56 6.11 -4.00
CA GLN A 87 -8.91 7.35 -4.43
C GLN A 87 -8.20 8.03 -3.26
N GLN A 88 -8.90 8.19 -2.13
CA GLN A 88 -8.35 8.85 -0.95
C GLN A 88 -7.12 8.10 -0.42
N HIS A 89 -7.24 6.81 -0.13
CA HIS A 89 -6.14 6.03 0.43
C HIS A 89 -4.95 5.89 -0.54
N ALA A 90 -5.22 5.79 -1.84
CA ALA A 90 -4.16 5.76 -2.85
C ALA A 90 -3.43 7.11 -2.95
N LEU A 91 -4.13 8.24 -2.81
CA LEU A 91 -3.51 9.57 -2.78
C LEU A 91 -2.72 9.82 -1.49
N GLU A 92 -3.24 9.41 -0.34
CA GLU A 92 -2.52 9.47 0.95
C GLU A 92 -1.23 8.63 0.89
N ALA A 93 -1.29 7.43 0.29
CA ALA A 93 -0.09 6.64 0.03
C ALA A 93 0.87 7.34 -0.94
N LEU A 94 0.36 7.98 -2.00
CA LEU A 94 1.20 8.71 -2.96
C LEU A 94 1.95 9.88 -2.31
N GLU A 95 1.28 10.62 -1.42
CA GLU A 95 1.88 11.76 -0.71
C GLU A 95 3.12 11.33 0.08
N LEU A 96 3.04 10.20 0.78
CA LEU A 96 4.15 9.64 1.54
C LEU A 96 5.29 9.12 0.66
N LEU A 97 5.01 8.70 -0.57
CA LEU A 97 6.02 8.15 -1.49
C LEU A 97 6.73 9.22 -2.32
N VAL A 98 6.10 10.38 -2.53
CA VAL A 98 6.67 11.50 -3.31
C VAL A 98 7.33 12.54 -2.40
N GLY A 99 7.05 12.51 -1.10
CA GLY A 99 7.40 13.56 -0.14
C GLY A 99 8.87 13.69 0.31
N ASP A 100 9.82 12.88 -0.19
CA ASP A 100 11.20 12.89 0.33
C ASP A 100 12.31 13.18 -0.71
N ASP A 101 11.98 13.57 -1.95
CA ASP A 101 12.96 14.13 -2.90
C ASP A 101 13.16 15.66 -2.69
N ALA A 102 13.23 16.09 -1.43
CA ALA A 102 13.52 17.48 -1.05
C ALA A 102 14.90 17.60 -0.38
N ASP A 103 15.95 17.22 -1.11
CA ASP A 103 17.33 17.65 -0.89
C ASP A 103 17.67 18.91 -1.73
#